data_AF-A0A7Y2ZW25-F1
#
_entry.id   AF-A0A7Y2ZW25-F1
#
_cell.length_a   1.000
_cell.length_b   1.000
_cell.length_c   1.000
_cell.angle_alpha   90.00
_cell.angle_beta   90.00
_cell.angle_gamma   90.00
#
_symmetry.space_group_name_H-M   'P 1'
#
loop_
_entity.id
_entity.type
_entity.pdbx_description
1 polymer ?
#
loop_
_entity_poly.entity_id
_entity_poly.type
_entity_poly.pdbx_seq_one_letter_code
_entity_poly.pdbx_strand_id
1 'polypeptide(L)' 'MVEGEFFNFLNAQLSLAVGPIAEVLIEDEIVNMGHGISSFPASKAAELVEIISMTIEHEDKRSAFKVSMVKKLKEKGY' A
#
# COMPACT_ATOMS: atom_id res chain seq x y z
N MET A 1 -10.99 4.89 9.16
CA MET A 1 -10.98 3.85 8.11
C MET A 1 -10.21 4.41 6.94
N VAL A 2 -9.51 3.57 6.19
CA VAL A 2 -8.80 4.02 4.99
C VAL A 2 -9.80 4.27 3.86
N GLU A 3 -9.66 5.40 3.17
CA GLU A 3 -10.53 5.79 2.06
C GLU A 3 -10.11 5.10 0.76
N GLY A 4 -11.07 4.83 -0.13
CA GLY A 4 -10.79 4.20 -1.44
C GLY A 4 -9.76 4.93 -2.30
N GLU A 5 -9.69 6.26 -2.20
CA GLU A 5 -8.66 7.06 -2.89
C GLU A 5 -7.24 6.67 -2.47
N PHE A 6 -7.03 6.31 -1.20
CA PHE A 6 -5.72 5.83 -0.73
C PHE A 6 -5.37 4.49 -1.37
N PHE A 7 -6.32 3.54 -1.45
CA PHE A 7 -6.08 2.25 -2.09
C PHE A 7 -5.82 2.37 -3.58
N ASN A 8 -6.54 3.27 -4.27
CA ASN A 8 -6.27 3.58 -5.68
C ASN A 8 -4.84 4.12 -5.86
N PHE A 9 -4.39 5.01 -4.97
CA PHE A 9 -3.03 5.53 -5.01
C PHE A 9 -1.98 4.46 -4.68
N LEU A 10 -2.21 3.64 -3.64
CA LEU A 10 -1.36 2.52 -3.26
C LEU A 10 -1.19 1.54 -4.42
N ASN A 11 -2.29 1.13 -5.06
CA ASN A 11 -2.28 0.25 -6.22
C ASN A 11 -1.51 0.87 -7.40
N ALA A 12 -1.77 2.14 -7.71
CA ALA A 12 -1.06 2.83 -8.78
C ALA A 12 0.46 2.90 -8.53
N GLN A 13 0.89 3.21 -7.30
CA GLN A 13 2.32 3.26 -6.96
C GLN A 13 2.97 1.88 -6.96
N LEU A 14 2.30 0.87 -6.40
CA LEU A 14 2.81 -0.50 -6.38
C LEU A 14 2.91 -1.08 -7.80
N SER A 15 1.93 -0.79 -8.65
CA SER A 15 1.91 -1.25 -10.05
C SER A 15 3.13 -0.77 -10.85
N LEU A 16 3.69 0.40 -10.55
CA LEU A 16 4.94 0.87 -11.17
C LEU A 16 6.14 -0.02 -10.82
N ALA A 17 6.09 -0.68 -9.66
CA ALA A 17 7.16 -1.51 -9.15
C ALA A 17 7.04 -2.98 -9.58
N VAL A 18 5.85 -3.57 -9.43
CA VAL A 18 5.60 -5.01 -9.58
C VAL A 18 4.64 -5.36 -10.71
N GLY A 19 4.09 -4.36 -11.42
CA GLY A 19 3.16 -4.56 -12.52
C GLY A 19 1.72 -4.81 -12.07
N PRO A 20 0.84 -5.32 -12.96
CA PRO A 20 -0.61 -5.40 -12.73
C PRO A 20 -1.01 -6.34 -11.58
N ILE A 21 -0.10 -7.17 -11.08
CA ILE A 21 -0.36 -8.04 -9.93
C ILE A 21 -0.47 -7.28 -8.60
N ALA A 22 -0.13 -5.98 -8.59
CA ALA A 22 -0.20 -5.12 -7.43
C ALA A 22 -1.56 -5.16 -6.70
N GLU A 23 -2.66 -5.18 -7.45
CA GLU A 23 -4.02 -5.23 -6.87
C GLU A 23 -4.22 -6.49 -6.03
N VAL A 24 -3.85 -7.66 -6.58
CA VAL A 24 -3.93 -8.95 -5.89
C VAL A 24 -3.04 -8.97 -4.65
N LEU A 25 -1.81 -8.45 -4.74
CA LEU A 25 -0.89 -8.38 -3.59
C LEU A 25 -1.42 -7.50 -2.45
N ILE A 26 -2.11 -6.40 -2.79
CA ILE A 26 -2.74 -5.53 -1.79
C ILE A 26 -3.92 -6.24 -1.13
N GLU A 27 -4.78 -6.88 -1.92
CA GLU A 27 -5.93 -7.61 -1.39
C GLU A 27 -5.51 -8.78 -0.50
N ASP A 28 -4.54 -9.58 -0.94
CA ASP A 28 -3.98 -10.70 -0.19
C ASP A 28 -3.41 -10.23 1.15
N GLU A 29 -2.65 -9.13 1.16
CA GLU A 29 -2.06 -8.62 2.40
C GLU A 29 -3.11 -8.06 3.37
N ILE A 30 -4.13 -7.35 2.86
CA ILE A 30 -5.24 -6.88 3.67
C ILE A 30 -5.96 -8.07 4.35
N VAL A 31 -6.16 -9.16 3.60
CA VAL A 31 -6.77 -10.40 4.12
C VAL A 31 -5.85 -11.07 5.14
N ASN A 32 -4.54 -11.13 4.89
CA ASN A 32 -3.54 -11.68 5.83
C ASN A 32 -3.50 -10.91 7.14
N MET A 33 -3.73 -9.59 7.11
CA MET A 33 -3.89 -8.74 8.29
C MET A 33 -5.24 -8.93 9.01
N GLY A 34 -6.11 -9.81 8.53
CA GLY A 34 -7.41 -10.10 9.13
C GLY A 34 -8.47 -9.01 8.89
N HIS A 35 -8.31 -8.22 7.82
CA HIS A 35 -9.18 -7.11 7.49
C HIS A 35 -9.80 -7.28 6.10
N GLY A 36 -10.87 -6.52 5.83
CA GLY A 36 -11.41 -6.36 4.47
C GLY A 36 -11.13 -4.95 3.95
N ILE A 37 -10.98 -4.80 2.63
CA ILE A 37 -10.63 -3.51 1.98
C ILE A 37 -11.60 -2.38 2.31
N SER A 38 -12.90 -2.67 2.40
CA SER A 38 -13.95 -1.71 2.78
C SER A 38 -13.94 -1.35 4.27
N SER A 39 -13.19 -2.11 5.08
CA SER A 39 -13.19 -2.04 6.54
C SER A 39 -11.79 -1.80 7.13
N PHE A 40 -10.81 -1.43 6.31
CA PHE A 40 -9.42 -1.39 6.76
C PHE A 40 -9.15 -0.21 7.72
N PRO A 41 -8.56 -0.45 8.90
CA PRO A 41 -8.33 0.60 9.89
C PRO A 41 -7.19 1.54 9.49
N ALA A 42 -7.40 2.85 9.67
CA ALA A 42 -6.42 3.88 9.30
C ALA A 42 -5.08 3.73 10.06
N SER A 43 -5.15 3.33 11.33
CA SER A 43 -3.98 3.07 12.17
C SER A 43 -3.07 1.93 11.67
N LYS A 44 -3.55 1.12 10.70
CA LYS A 44 -2.79 0.03 10.09
C LYS A 44 -2.29 0.37 8.68
N ALA A 45 -2.60 1.56 8.15
CA ALA A 45 -2.21 1.95 6.80
C ALA A 45 -0.68 1.98 6.63
N ALA A 46 0.05 2.49 7.63
CA ALA A 46 1.50 2.50 7.61
C ALA A 46 2.11 1.08 7.65
N GLU A 47 1.50 0.17 8.41
CA GLU A 47 1.92 -1.23 8.50
C GLU A 47 1.73 -1.95 7.17
N LEU A 48 0.58 -1.78 6.52
CA LEU A 48 0.31 -2.32 5.18
C LEU A 48 1.34 -1.86 4.15
N VAL A 49 1.66 -0.56 4.14
CA VAL A 49 2.67 0.00 3.23
C VAL A 49 4.04 -0.64 3.45
N GLU A 50 4.44 -0.84 4.71
CA GLU A 50 5.74 -1.43 5.02
C GLU A 50 5.81 -2.88 4.55
N ILE A 51 4.78 -3.69 4.81
CA ILE A 51 4.75 -5.10 4.40
C ILE A 51 4.79 -5.22 2.87
N ILE A 52 3.92 -4.47 2.18
CA ILE A 52 3.85 -4.49 0.72
C ILE A 52 5.17 -4.04 0.08
N SER A 53 5.86 -3.07 0.69
CA SER A 53 7.15 -2.60 0.17
C SER A 53 8.20 -3.71 0.08
N MET A 54 8.10 -4.75 0.91
CA MET A 54 9.04 -5.87 0.90
C MET A 54 8.90 -6.76 -0.35
N THR A 55 7.74 -6.71 -1.02
CA THR A 55 7.48 -7.46 -2.27
C THR A 55 8.20 -6.87 -3.48
N ILE A 56 8.68 -5.62 -3.39
CA ILE A 56 9.35 -4.93 -4.48
C ILE A 56 10.83 -5.34 -4.51
N GLU A 57 11.24 -6.18 -5.46
CA GLU A 57 12.62 -6.69 -5.54
C GLU A 57 13.67 -5.60 -5.84
N HIS A 58 13.34 -4.66 -6.73
CA HIS A 58 14.24 -3.59 -7.16
C HIS A 58 14.32 -2.46 -6.12
N GLU A 59 15.50 -2.24 -5.53
CA GLU A 59 15.71 -1.31 -4.42
C GLU A 59 15.37 0.16 -4.75
N ASP A 60 15.69 0.59 -5.97
CA ASP A 60 15.37 1.92 -6.49
C ASP A 60 13.84 2.13 -6.56
N LYS A 61 13.11 1.14 -7.10
CA LYS A 61 11.65 1.17 -7.15
C LYS A 61 11.03 1.09 -5.76
N ARG A 62 11.61 0.28 -4.86
CA ARG A 62 11.17 0.16 -3.46
C ARG A 62 11.31 1.49 -2.73
N SER A 63 12.45 2.15 -2.89
CA SER A 63 12.71 3.45 -2.28
C SER A 63 11.75 4.52 -2.81
N ALA A 64 11.53 4.57 -4.12
CA ALA A 64 10.56 5.49 -4.73
C ALA A 64 9.14 5.25 -4.21
N PHE A 65 8.71 3.99 -4.13
CA PHE A 65 7.42 3.59 -3.56
C PHE A 65 7.28 4.07 -2.10
N LYS A 66 8.27 3.78 -1.24
CA LYS A 66 8.23 4.19 0.17
C LYS A 66 8.12 5.71 0.32
N VAL A 67 8.89 6.48 -0.46
CA VAL A 67 8.82 7.95 -0.42
C VAL A 67 7.43 8.45 -0.80
N SER A 68 6.85 7.94 -1.90
CA SER A 68 5.50 8.29 -2.34
C SER A 68 4.45 7.96 -1.27
N MET A 69 4.54 6.78 -0.65
CA MET A 69 3.56 6.35 0.34
C MET A 69 3.68 7.10 1.65
N VAL A 70 4.90 7.40 2.14
CA VAL A 70 5.10 8.24 3.33
C VAL A 70 4.50 9.63 3.13
N LYS A 71 4.63 10.21 1.93
CA LYS A 71 3.99 11.48 1.61
C LYS A 71 2.46 11.36 1.67
N LYS A 72 1.89 10.33 1.06
CA LYS A 72 0.43 10.12 1.05
C LYS A 72 -0.15 9.85 2.44
N LEU A 73 0.54 9.09 3.29
CA LEU A 73 0.16 8.83 4.68
C LEU A 73 0.09 10.14 5.48
N LYS A 74 1.12 11.01 5.34
CA LYS A 74 1.15 12.33 5.98
C LYS A 74 0.03 13.25 5.50
N GLU A 75 -0.27 13.25 4.19
CA GLU A 75 -1.38 14.03 3.62
C GLU A 75 -2.75 13.61 4.17
N LYS A 76 -2.94 12.31 4.42
CA LYS A 76 -4.20 11.76 4.95
C LYS A 76 -4.29 11.73 6.48
N GLY A 77 -3.19 11.99 7.18
CA GLY A 77 -3.14 11.97 8.65
C GLY A 77 -3.26 10.56 9.26
N TYR A 78 -2.75 9.55 8.56
CA TYR A 78 -2.70 8.15 9.03
C TYR A 78 -1.46 7.86 9.86
#